data_AF-A0A2U8VQC1-F1
#
_entry.id   AF-A0A2U8VQC1-F1
#
_cell.length_a   1.000
_cell.length_b   1.000
_cell.length_c   1.000
_cell.angle_alpha   90.00
_cell.angle_beta   90.00
_cell.angle_gamma   90.00
#
_symmetry.space_group_name_H-M   'P 1'
#
loop_
_entity.id
_entity.type
_entity.pdbx_description
1 polymer ?
#
loop_
_entity_poly.entity_id
_entity_poly.type
_entity_poly.pdbx_seq_one_letter_code
_entity_poly.pdbx_strand_id
1 'polypeptide(L)'
;MEQDTPEVDRTARTIAENVFAAYMRQAEGGRHPQSEQTLVTRLVEAIRPEVPGGTPRDIIDAANGALDAWEQLQGGGGGPRVTALNRADGSVGLSTT
;
A
#
# COMPACT_ATOMS: atom_id res chain seq x y z
N MET A 1 -9.52 10.04 26.00
CA MET A 1 -8.65 10.35 24.85
C MET A 1 -8.57 9.10 23.98
N GLU A 2 -9.59 8.78 23.18
CA GLU A 2 -9.64 7.50 22.42
C GLU A 2 -10.47 7.63 21.13
N GLN A 3 -10.27 8.72 20.37
CA GLN A 3 -10.95 8.90 19.06
C GLN A 3 -9.98 8.96 17.87
N ASP A 4 -8.67 8.86 18.08
CA ASP A 4 -7.67 8.90 17.01
C ASP A 4 -7.58 7.57 16.23
N THR A 5 -7.83 6.45 16.89
CA THR A 5 -7.75 5.10 16.31
C THR A 5 -8.60 4.89 15.04
N PRO A 6 -9.89 5.31 14.98
CA PRO A 6 -10.70 5.15 13.76
C PRO A 6 -10.26 6.05 12.61
N GLU A 7 -9.69 7.24 12.88
CA GLU A 7 -9.23 8.15 11.82
C GLU A 7 -7.90 7.68 11.21
N VAL A 8 -6.98 7.21 12.06
CA VAL A 8 -5.73 6.56 11.65
C VAL A 8 -6.00 5.33 10.79
N ASP A 9 -6.93 4.47 11.22
CA ASP A 9 -7.29 3.25 10.50
C ASP A 9 -7.93 3.57 9.13
N ARG A 10 -8.82 4.57 9.10
CA ARG A 10 -9.44 5.05 7.86
C ARG A 10 -8.41 5.61 6.89
N THR A 11 -7.47 6.39 7.39
CA THR A 11 -6.38 6.98 6.58
C THR A 11 -5.47 5.91 6.03
N ALA A 12 -5.04 4.96 6.86
CA ALA A 12 -4.22 3.83 6.44
C ALA A 12 -4.93 3.02 5.34
N ARG A 13 -6.24 2.77 5.51
CA ARG A 13 -7.07 2.09 4.52
C ARG A 13 -7.14 2.83 3.20
N THR A 14 -7.41 4.13 3.21
CA THR A 14 -7.46 4.93 1.98
C THR A 14 -6.12 4.92 1.25
N ILE A 15 -5.00 5.04 1.96
CA ILE A 15 -3.66 4.99 1.36
C ILE A 15 -3.42 3.60 0.75
N ALA A 16 -3.71 2.52 1.48
CA ALA A 16 -3.55 1.15 1.00
C ALA A 16 -4.39 0.89 -0.26
N GLU A 17 -5.65 1.34 -0.29
CA GLU A 17 -6.52 1.21 -1.45
C GLU A 17 -5.98 1.98 -2.67
N ASN A 18 -5.43 3.18 -2.46
CA ASN A 18 -4.81 3.95 -3.54
C ASN A 18 -3.53 3.31 -4.07
N VAL A 19 -2.68 2.78 -3.18
CA VAL A 19 -1.47 2.02 -3.57
C VAL A 19 -1.86 0.79 -4.38
N PHE A 20 -2.84 0.04 -3.90
CA PHE A 20 -3.35 -1.14 -4.58
C PHE A 20 -3.96 -0.79 -5.95
N ALA A 21 -4.78 0.26 -6.03
CA ALA A 21 -5.39 0.70 -7.29
C ALA A 21 -4.33 1.15 -8.31
N ALA A 22 -3.29 1.87 -7.87
CA ALA A 22 -2.15 2.21 -8.72
C ALA A 22 -1.42 0.94 -9.16
N TYR A 23 -1.17 0.01 -8.23
CA TYR A 23 -0.44 -1.22 -8.49
C TYR A 23 -1.15 -2.06 -9.54
N MET A 24 -2.46 -2.24 -9.40
CA MET A 24 -3.30 -2.96 -10.35
C MET A 24 -3.43 -2.28 -11.72
N ARG A 25 -3.27 -0.95 -11.80
CA ARG A 25 -3.23 -0.25 -13.10
C ARG A 25 -1.97 -0.57 -13.89
N GLN A 26 -0.87 -0.86 -13.20
CA GLN A 26 0.45 -1.04 -13.81
C GLN A 26 0.89 -2.51 -13.87
N ALA A 27 0.51 -3.33 -12.90
CA ALA A 27 0.68 -4.77 -12.92
C ALA A 27 -0.42 -5.38 -13.79
N GLU A 28 -0.08 -5.75 -15.03
CA GLU A 28 -0.98 -6.44 -15.99
C GLU A 28 -1.37 -7.88 -15.55
N GLY A 29 -1.13 -8.25 -14.28
CA GLY A 29 -1.26 -9.60 -13.74
C GLY A 29 -2.69 -9.96 -13.31
N GLY A 30 -3.10 -11.19 -13.60
CA GLY A 30 -4.46 -11.71 -13.46
C GLY A 30 -5.16 -11.37 -12.13
N ARG A 31 -6.37 -10.85 -12.23
CA ARG A 31 -7.26 -10.50 -11.12
C ARG A 31 -7.75 -11.76 -10.40
N HIS A 32 -7.17 -12.06 -9.25
CA HIS A 32 -7.72 -13.01 -8.30
C HIS A 32 -8.27 -12.25 -7.09
N PRO A 33 -9.61 -12.14 -6.93
CA PRO A 33 -10.24 -11.26 -5.93
C PRO A 33 -9.81 -11.58 -4.50
N GLN A 34 -9.45 -12.83 -4.22
CA GLN A 34 -8.97 -13.26 -2.91
C GLN A 34 -7.52 -12.81 -2.63
N SER A 35 -6.66 -12.82 -3.66
CA SER A 35 -5.29 -12.30 -3.56
C SER A 35 -5.29 -10.77 -3.43
N GLU A 36 -6.21 -10.09 -4.10
CA GLU A 36 -6.41 -8.64 -4.05
C GLU A 36 -6.80 -8.18 -2.63
N GLN A 37 -7.78 -8.83 -2.01
CA GLN A 37 -8.18 -8.54 -0.63
C GLN A 37 -7.05 -8.78 0.37
N THR A 38 -6.31 -9.88 0.18
CA THR A 38 -5.15 -10.20 1.02
C THR A 38 -4.09 -9.11 0.93
N LEU A 39 -3.81 -8.60 -0.27
CA LEU A 39 -2.84 -7.54 -0.48
C LEU A 39 -3.26 -6.23 0.19
N VAL A 40 -4.52 -5.81 0.01
CA VAL A 40 -5.04 -4.59 0.67
C VAL A 40 -4.94 -4.71 2.19
N THR A 41 -5.32 -5.85 2.77
CA THR A 41 -5.19 -6.06 4.22
C THR A 41 -3.74 -5.90 4.68
N ARG A 42 -2.78 -6.52 3.99
CA ARG A 42 -1.35 -6.40 4.35
C ARG A 42 -0.82 -4.98 4.22
N LEU A 43 -1.26 -4.25 3.19
CA LEU A 43 -0.90 -2.84 3.01
C LEU A 43 -1.42 -2.00 4.17
N VAL A 44 -2.67 -2.20 4.61
CA VAL A 44 -3.22 -1.48 5.77
C VAL A 44 -2.41 -1.77 7.02
N GLU A 45 -2.12 -3.04 7.30
CA GLU A 45 -1.35 -3.45 8.48
C GLU A 45 0.06 -2.82 8.50
N ALA A 46 0.72 -2.73 7.34
CA ALA A 46 2.03 -2.11 7.21
C ALA A 46 2.00 -0.57 7.32
N ILE A 47 0.98 0.08 6.74
CA ILE A 47 0.88 1.54 6.69
C ILE A 47 0.36 2.13 8.02
N ARG A 48 -0.52 1.41 8.72
CA ARG A 48 -1.16 1.86 9.96
C ARG A 48 -0.20 2.44 11.02
N PRO A 49 0.95 1.82 11.35
CA PRO A 49 1.89 2.39 12.32
C PRO A 49 2.54 3.70 11.85
N GLU A 50 2.64 3.93 10.54
CA GLU A 50 3.33 5.09 9.95
C GLU A 50 2.41 6.30 9.73
N VAL A 51 1.09 6.12 9.86
CA VAL A 51 0.10 7.21 9.75
C VAL A 51 0.24 8.24 10.87
N PRO A 52 0.33 7.87 12.16
CA PRO A 52 0.53 8.84 13.24
C PRO A 52 1.99 9.33 13.29
N GLY A 53 2.32 10.31 12.45
CA GLY A 53 3.57 11.06 12.51
C GLY A 53 4.74 10.52 11.68
N GLY A 54 4.58 9.40 10.96
CA GLY A 54 5.56 8.96 9.97
C GLY A 54 5.68 9.95 8.81
N THR A 55 6.80 9.93 8.10
CA THR A 55 7.00 10.76 6.90
C THR A 55 6.39 10.07 5.66
N PRO A 56 6.17 10.77 4.54
CA PRO A 56 5.70 10.14 3.32
C PRO A 56 6.62 8.99 2.88
N ARG A 57 7.92 9.08 3.18
CA ARG A 57 8.91 8.06 2.85
C ARG A 57 8.72 6.79 3.68
N ASP A 58 8.38 6.90 4.97
CA ASP A 58 8.16 5.72 5.81
C ASP A 58 6.94 4.91 5.35
N ILE A 59 5.87 5.61 4.95
CA ILE A 59 4.68 4.97 4.36
C ILE A 59 5.02 4.28 3.03
N ILE A 60 5.87 4.90 2.20
CA ILE A 60 6.34 4.32 0.94
C ILE A 60 7.15 3.04 1.22
N ASP A 61 8.04 3.08 2.20
CA ASP A 61 8.87 1.92 2.59
C ASP A 61 7.98 0.77 3.10
N ALA A 62 7.04 1.06 4.00
CA ALA A 62 6.08 0.09 4.51
C ALA A 62 5.21 -0.52 3.40
N ALA A 63 4.72 0.31 2.48
CA ALA A 63 3.93 -0.16 1.33
C ALA A 63 4.75 -1.07 0.41
N ASN A 64 5.98 -0.68 0.08
CA ASN A 64 6.87 -1.50 -0.74
C ASN A 64 7.26 -2.81 -0.05
N GLY A 65 7.48 -2.81 1.26
CA GLY A 65 7.73 -4.03 2.03
C GLY A 65 6.55 -5.01 1.98
N ALA A 66 5.31 -4.50 2.04
CA ALA A 66 4.12 -5.32 1.89
C ALA A 66 3.95 -5.88 0.47
N LEU A 67 4.22 -5.07 -0.56
CA LEU A 67 4.21 -5.51 -1.97
C LEU A 67 5.26 -6.60 -2.20
N ASP A 68 6.48 -6.40 -1.70
CA ASP A 68 7.58 -7.35 -1.84
C ASP A 68 7.26 -8.70 -1.18
N ALA A 69 6.79 -8.66 0.08
CA ALA A 69 6.38 -9.87 0.79
C ALA A 69 5.23 -10.60 0.07
N TRP A 70 4.29 -9.87 -0.54
CA TRP A 70 3.20 -10.46 -1.31
C TRP A 70 3.69 -11.10 -2.61
N GLU A 71 4.59 -10.46 -3.35
CA GLU A 71 5.17 -11.02 -4.57
C GLU A 71 5.99 -12.29 -4.29
N GLN A 72 6.80 -12.26 -3.23
CA GLN A 72 7.53 -13.45 -2.77
C GLN A 72 6.58 -14.63 -2.48
N LEU A 73 5.39 -14.36 -1.92
CA LEU A 73 4.36 -15.38 -1.68
C LEU A 73 3.68 -15.87 -2.95
N GLN A 74 3.52 -15.02 -3.96
CA GLN A 74 2.95 -15.41 -5.27
C GLN A 74 3.97 -16.10 -6.18
N GLY A 75 5.25 -16.18 -5.78
CA GLY A 75 6.33 -16.66 -6.64
C GLY A 75 6.64 -15.72 -7.81
N GLY A 76 6.23 -14.46 -7.70
CA GLY A 76 6.52 -13.39 -8.65
C GLY A 76 7.69 -12.53 -8.18
N GLY A 77 8.22 -11.70 -9.08
CA GLY A 77 9.22 -10.70 -8.75
C GLY A 77 9.32 -9.64 -9.83
N GLY A 78 9.64 -8.41 -9.42
CA GLY A 78 9.84 -7.28 -10.32
C GLY A 78 8.59 -6.44 -10.59
N GLY A 79 7.57 -6.52 -9.74
CA GLY A 79 6.39 -5.68 -9.82
C GLY A 79 6.68 -4.20 -9.56
N PRO A 80 5.75 -3.31 -9.96
CA PRO A 80 5.91 -1.88 -9.77
C PRO A 80 6.09 -1.52 -8.29
N ARG A 81 6.98 -0.56 -8.02
CA ARG A 81 7.28 -0.08 -6.67
C ARG A 81 6.78 1.35 -6.49
N VAL A 82 6.32 1.66 -5.28
CA VAL A 82 5.90 3.00 -4.88
C VAL A 82 7.12 3.90 -4.82
N THR A 83 7.10 4.97 -5.60
CA THR A 83 8.17 5.97 -5.67
C THR A 83 7.73 7.32 -5.13
N ALA A 84 6.41 7.59 -5.16
CA ALA A 84 5.83 8.80 -4.64
C ALA A 84 4.49 8.51 -3.97
N LEU A 85 4.23 9.21 -2.87
CA LEU A 85 2.96 9.17 -2.15
C LEU A 85 2.60 10.59 -1.72
N ASN A 86 1.46 11.09 -2.17
CA ASN A 86 0.88 12.32 -1.66
C ASN A 86 -0.24 11.98 -0.67
N ARG A 87 0.02 12.23 0.61
CA ARG A 87 -0.93 11.93 1.69
C ARG A 87 -2.15 12.86 1.71
N ALA A 88 -2.02 14.08 1.18
CA ALA A 88 -3.08 15.08 1.19
C ALA A 88 -4.14 14.82 0.12
N ASP A 89 -3.73 14.34 -1.05
CA ASP A 89 -4.62 14.04 -2.18
C ASP A 89 -4.84 12.54 -2.39
N GLY A 90 -3.99 11.69 -1.81
CA GLY A 90 -4.06 10.23 -1.94
C GLY A 90 -3.37 9.70 -3.21
N SER A 91 -2.79 10.57 -4.04
CA SER A 91 -2.06 10.19 -5.25
C SER A 91 -0.84 9.31 -4.96
N VAL A 92 -0.69 8.22 -5.73
CA VAL A 92 0.42 7.26 -5.65
C VAL A 92 1.12 7.16 -6.99
N GLY A 93 2.43 7.36 -6.99
CA GLY A 93 3.31 7.16 -8.15
C GLY A 93 4.01 5.81 -8.06
N LEU A 94 3.93 5.02 -9.14
CA LEU A 94 4.61 3.75 -9.27
C LEU A 94 5.63 3.78 -10.40
N SER A 95 6.70 3.02 -10.24
CA SER A 95 7.71 2.82 -11.27
C SER A 95 8.14 1.36 -11.32
N THR A 96 8.30 0.83 -12.52
CA THR A 96 8.95 -0.46 -12.78
C THR A 96 10.44 -0.18 -12.93
N THR A 97 11.27 -0.79 -12.07
CA THR A 97 12.73 -0.72 -12.19
C THR A 97 13.22 -1.57 -13.35
#